data_AF-A0A6M4BP04-F1
#
_entry.id   AF-A0A6M4BP04-F1
#
_cell.length_a   1.000
_cell.length_b   1.000
_cell.length_c   1.000
_cell.angle_alpha   90.00
_cell.angle_beta   90.00
_cell.angle_gamma   90.00
#
_symmetry.space_group_name_H-M   'P 1'
#
loop_
_entity.id
_entity.type
_entity.pdbx_description
1 polymer ?
#
loop_
_entity_poly.entity_id
_entity_poly.type
_entity_poly.pdbx_seq_one_letter_code
_entity_poly.pdbx_strand_id
1 'polypeptide(L)'
;HLKSTSVTILDLSSCEISIIGKDSLEGLQSLIDLDLSRNLLSHIPDSISSNTLKYLNLNYNRISHINNFTFFMLPRLIGMGVIGNRFTTIWRRSYFESNLYLDRLDLSDNMWRCDCTDDNMFDFYEFVTLEPNKKEESYNLICNSPINVIGQTWLEACYFTWNPTEKASNVDGLLWFIVVMIVGLSLCIVLVNGIRRSMKRRLATIQAERERQVEETRDRLRQLRIRAEQEALCNTPDPRDLIAPPSYDE
;
A
#
# COMPACT_ATOMS: atom_id res chain seq x y z
N HIS A 1 20.36 52.52 7.04
CA HIS A 1 21.51 51.66 6.73
C HIS A 1 22.33 51.45 7.98
N LEU A 2 22.31 50.23 8.54
CA LEU A 2 23.21 49.85 9.64
C LEU A 2 24.61 49.66 9.05
N LYS A 3 25.62 50.16 9.76
CA LYS A 3 27.03 49.97 9.39
C LYS A 3 27.78 49.47 10.61
N SER A 4 28.45 48.34 10.48
CA SER A 4 29.27 47.76 11.53
C SER A 4 30.30 46.81 10.93
N THR A 5 31.52 46.88 11.47
CA THR A 5 32.63 46.01 11.10
C THR A 5 32.89 44.91 12.12
N SER A 6 32.16 44.90 13.24
CA SER A 6 32.38 43.97 14.35
C SER A 6 31.17 43.11 14.70
N VAL A 7 29.96 43.52 14.28
CA VAL A 7 28.73 42.75 14.55
C VAL A 7 28.76 41.46 13.76
N THR A 8 28.71 40.34 14.48
CA THR A 8 28.68 38.98 13.94
C THR A 8 27.32 38.32 14.05
N ILE A 9 26.53 38.68 15.07
CA ILE A 9 25.19 38.17 15.31
C ILE A 9 24.26 39.37 15.42
N LEU A 10 23.17 39.35 14.66
CA LEU A 10 22.15 40.39 14.69
C LEU A 10 20.77 39.75 14.86
N ASP A 11 20.17 39.98 16.01
CA ASP A 11 18.79 39.58 16.29
C ASP A 11 17.86 40.77 16.03
N LEU A 12 16.96 40.59 15.08
CA LEU A 12 15.88 41.50 14.71
C LEU A 12 14.54 40.76 14.74
N SER A 13 14.44 39.68 15.52
CA SER A 13 13.22 38.91 15.66
C SER A 13 12.12 39.70 16.37
N SER A 14 10.86 39.47 15.99
CA SER A 14 9.69 40.11 16.63
C SER A 14 9.69 41.65 16.61
N CYS A 15 10.28 42.26 15.59
CA CYS A 15 10.41 43.71 15.44
C CYS A 15 9.35 44.35 14.51
N GLU A 16 8.30 43.61 14.16
CA GLU A 16 7.25 44.05 13.22
C GLU A 16 7.78 44.50 11.84
N ILE A 17 8.94 44.00 11.44
CA ILE A 17 9.60 44.39 10.19
C ILE A 17 8.76 43.86 9.01
N SER A 18 8.27 44.76 8.16
CA SER A 18 7.50 44.39 6.97
C SER A 18 8.33 44.39 5.68
N ILE A 19 9.43 45.16 5.64
CA ILE A 19 10.25 45.36 4.46
C ILE A 19 11.73 45.38 4.85
N ILE A 20 12.55 44.70 4.05
CA ILE A 20 14.01 44.86 4.04
C ILE A 20 14.45 45.26 2.62
N GLY A 21 15.42 46.16 2.51
CA GLY A 21 16.02 46.51 1.23
C GLY A 21 17.17 45.57 0.86
N LYS A 22 17.44 45.38 -0.44
CA LYS A 22 18.54 44.53 -0.94
C LYS A 22 19.93 44.90 -0.36
N ASP A 23 20.15 46.19 -0.10
CA ASP A 23 21.43 46.74 0.39
C ASP A 23 21.46 46.89 1.92
N SER A 24 20.48 46.31 2.64
CA SER A 24 20.35 46.48 4.10
C SER A 24 21.50 45.84 4.87
N LEU A 25 22.14 44.82 4.31
CA LEU A 25 23.21 44.03 4.93
C LEU A 25 24.63 44.41 4.46
N GLU A 26 24.75 45.24 3.40
CA GLU A 26 26.04 45.56 2.79
C GLU A 26 27.01 46.28 3.77
N GLY A 27 26.45 47.08 4.69
CA GLY A 27 27.22 47.78 5.72
C GLY A 27 27.71 46.89 6.88
N LEU A 28 27.29 45.63 6.95
CA LEU A 28 27.55 44.70 8.06
C LEU A 28 28.63 43.68 7.67
N GLN A 29 29.89 44.13 7.66
CA GLN A 29 31.02 43.43 7.03
C GLN A 29 31.48 42.14 7.74
N SER A 30 30.96 41.86 8.94
CA SER A 30 31.31 40.68 9.72
C SER A 30 30.09 39.88 10.16
N LEU A 31 28.90 40.19 9.64
CA LEU A 31 27.66 39.53 10.03
C LEU A 31 27.66 38.07 9.57
N ILE A 32 27.46 37.16 10.51
CA ILE A 32 27.46 35.71 10.33
C ILE A 32 26.05 35.15 10.51
N ASP A 33 25.32 35.65 11.52
CA ASP A 33 24.01 35.16 11.91
C ASP A 33 23.00 36.31 11.95
N LEU A 34 21.88 36.14 11.26
CA LEU A 34 20.79 37.11 11.18
C LEU A 34 19.47 36.44 11.52
N ASP A 35 18.86 36.88 12.62
CA ASP A 35 17.51 36.49 13.00
C ASP A 35 16.50 37.56 12.57
N LEU A 36 15.63 37.21 11.63
CA LEU A 36 14.49 38.00 11.16
C LEU A 36 13.17 37.28 11.43
N SER A 37 13.15 36.30 12.33
CA SER A 37 11.97 35.50 12.62
C SER A 37 10.86 36.30 13.29
N ARG A 38 9.62 35.81 13.20
CA ARG A 38 8.43 36.43 13.82
C ARG A 38 8.20 37.89 13.40
N ASN A 39 8.53 38.22 12.15
CA ASN A 39 8.28 39.52 11.55
C ASN A 39 7.09 39.47 10.58
N LEU A 40 6.92 40.53 9.78
CA LEU A 40 5.80 40.70 8.86
C LEU A 40 6.26 40.65 7.39
N LEU A 41 7.44 40.08 7.11
CA LEU A 41 8.03 40.05 5.77
C LEU A 41 7.14 39.24 4.83
N SER A 42 6.68 39.85 3.74
CA SER A 42 5.94 39.17 2.66
C SER A 42 6.81 38.70 1.51
N HIS A 43 8.01 39.28 1.38
CA HIS A 43 9.00 38.94 0.37
C HIS A 43 10.41 39.21 0.90
N ILE A 44 11.39 38.55 0.31
CA ILE A 44 12.81 38.87 0.47
C ILE A 44 13.23 39.58 -0.82
N PRO A 45 13.92 40.73 -0.74
CA PRO A 45 14.38 41.42 -1.94
C PRO A 45 15.36 40.55 -2.72
N ASP A 46 15.20 40.56 -4.04
CA ASP A 46 16.16 39.90 -4.92
C ASP A 46 17.55 40.51 -4.73
N SER A 47 18.57 39.65 -4.82
CA SER A 47 19.98 40.04 -4.64
C SER A 47 20.29 40.67 -3.28
N ILE A 48 19.64 40.22 -2.19
CA ILE A 48 20.10 40.58 -0.84
C ILE A 48 21.56 40.15 -0.67
N SER A 49 22.42 41.10 -0.35
CA SER A 49 23.87 40.92 -0.47
C SER A 49 24.55 40.81 0.89
N SER A 50 25.33 39.74 1.07
CA SER A 50 26.29 39.62 2.18
C SER A 50 27.37 38.60 1.84
N ASN A 51 28.63 38.99 2.06
CA ASN A 51 29.79 38.12 1.83
C ASN A 51 30.18 37.27 3.06
N THR A 52 29.49 37.45 4.19
CA THR A 52 29.84 36.82 5.47
C THR A 52 28.70 36.05 6.09
N LEU A 53 27.44 36.31 5.70
CA LEU A 53 26.27 35.68 6.29
C LEU A 53 26.29 34.17 6.04
N LYS A 54 26.11 33.40 7.12
CA LYS A 54 26.06 31.94 7.13
C LYS A 54 24.71 31.41 7.56
N TYR A 55 24.04 32.07 8.49
CA TYR A 55 22.76 31.63 9.03
C TYR A 55 21.73 32.74 8.88
N LEU A 56 20.57 32.38 8.31
CA LEU A 56 19.46 33.29 8.09
C LEU A 56 18.17 32.66 8.61
N ASN A 57 17.62 33.22 9.68
CA ASN A 57 16.35 32.77 10.24
C ASN A 57 15.21 33.69 9.76
N LEU A 58 14.30 33.16 8.95
CA LEU A 58 13.11 33.84 8.43
C LEU A 58 11.81 33.16 8.89
N ASN A 59 11.90 32.34 9.94
CA ASN A 59 10.77 31.60 10.47
C ASN A 59 9.62 32.53 10.88
N TYR A 60 8.38 32.07 10.75
CA TYR A 60 7.17 32.77 11.17
C TYR A 60 7.02 34.17 10.56
N ASN A 61 7.26 34.26 9.25
CA ASN A 61 6.98 35.45 8.44
C ASN A 61 5.75 35.19 7.54
N ARG A 62 5.59 35.97 6.46
CA ARG A 62 4.47 35.87 5.52
C ARG A 62 4.96 35.64 4.09
N ILE A 63 6.16 35.08 3.94
CA ILE A 63 6.82 34.92 2.65
C ILE A 63 6.11 33.80 1.88
N SER A 64 5.83 34.04 0.59
CA SER A 64 5.06 33.11 -0.24
C SER A 64 5.82 32.57 -1.45
N HIS A 65 6.92 33.22 -1.82
CA HIS A 65 7.72 32.87 -3.00
C HIS A 65 9.17 33.30 -2.83
N ILE A 66 10.06 32.56 -3.47
CA ILE A 66 11.46 32.92 -3.74
C ILE A 66 11.75 32.60 -5.21
N ASN A 67 12.86 33.09 -5.72
CA ASN A 67 13.33 32.81 -7.06
C ASN A 67 14.85 32.57 -7.06
N ASN A 68 15.43 32.37 -8.25
CA ASN A 68 16.86 32.12 -8.42
C ASN A 68 17.77 33.32 -8.12
N PHE A 69 17.22 34.52 -7.95
CA PHE A 69 17.94 35.73 -7.59
C PHE A 69 17.84 36.08 -6.10
N THR A 70 16.89 35.50 -5.38
CA THR A 70 16.62 35.83 -3.97
C THR A 70 17.86 35.65 -3.08
N PHE A 71 18.58 34.53 -3.20
CA PHE A 71 19.75 34.21 -2.38
C PHE A 71 21.07 34.18 -3.15
N PHE A 72 21.06 34.63 -4.40
CA PHE A 72 22.21 34.60 -5.31
C PHE A 72 23.43 35.33 -4.75
N MET A 73 23.23 36.44 -4.03
CA MET A 73 24.29 37.27 -3.43
C MET A 73 24.65 36.87 -1.98
N LEU A 74 24.39 35.62 -1.58
CA LEU A 74 24.74 35.05 -0.28
C LEU A 74 25.66 33.82 -0.42
N PRO A 75 26.89 33.97 -0.95
CA PRO A 75 27.75 32.83 -1.32
C PRO A 75 28.25 31.99 -0.14
N ARG A 76 28.11 32.49 1.09
CA ARG A 76 28.54 31.80 2.32
C ARG A 76 27.40 31.22 3.16
N LEU A 77 26.18 31.25 2.64
CA LEU A 77 25.01 30.73 3.33
C LEU A 77 25.18 29.22 3.58
N ILE A 78 25.00 28.81 4.84
CA ILE A 78 25.08 27.43 5.32
C ILE A 78 23.71 26.93 5.74
N GLY A 79 22.92 27.78 6.42
CA GLY A 79 21.63 27.39 6.94
C GLY A 79 20.58 28.47 6.78
N MET A 80 19.38 28.06 6.40
CA MET A 80 18.21 28.92 6.31
C MET A 80 16.97 28.27 6.90
N GLY A 81 16.27 29.01 7.76
CA GLY A 81 14.95 28.61 8.26
C GLY A 81 13.85 29.44 7.61
N VAL A 82 12.82 28.78 7.09
CA VAL A 82 11.60 29.42 6.59
C VAL A 82 10.32 28.76 7.12
N ILE A 83 10.40 28.17 8.33
CA ILE A 83 9.28 27.53 9.00
C ILE A 83 8.12 28.52 9.15
N GLY A 84 6.87 28.07 9.03
CA GLY A 84 5.71 28.91 9.39
C GLY A 84 5.51 30.09 8.43
N ASN A 85 5.86 29.92 7.16
CA ASN A 85 5.63 30.90 6.10
C ASN A 85 4.41 30.50 5.26
N ARG A 86 4.27 31.08 4.07
CA ARG A 86 3.10 30.91 3.18
C ARG A 86 3.49 30.29 1.85
N PHE A 87 4.55 29.48 1.82
CA PHE A 87 4.97 28.82 0.59
C PHE A 87 3.95 27.77 0.17
N THR A 88 3.55 27.80 -1.10
CA THR A 88 2.65 26.80 -1.68
C THR A 88 3.29 25.98 -2.78
N THR A 89 4.29 26.52 -3.46
CA THR A 89 4.96 25.88 -4.59
C THR A 89 6.36 25.45 -4.20
N ILE A 90 6.74 24.24 -4.59
CA ILE A 90 8.10 23.74 -4.41
C ILE A 90 9.13 24.63 -5.10
N TRP A 91 10.35 24.62 -4.57
CA TRP A 91 11.47 25.37 -5.14
C TRP A 91 12.25 24.51 -6.11
N ARG A 92 13.06 25.16 -6.95
CA ARG A 92 13.98 24.43 -7.84
C ARG A 92 15.35 24.38 -7.20
N ARG A 93 16.07 23.26 -7.36
CA ARG A 93 17.48 23.14 -6.97
C ARG A 93 18.34 24.27 -7.54
N SER A 94 18.02 24.74 -8.75
CA SER A 94 18.71 25.86 -9.40
C SER A 94 18.64 27.19 -8.64
N TYR A 95 17.71 27.35 -7.69
CA TYR A 95 17.62 28.56 -6.88
C TYR A 95 18.80 28.71 -5.90
N PHE A 96 19.54 27.62 -5.67
CA PHE A 96 20.63 27.53 -4.71
C PHE A 96 22.00 27.29 -5.37
N GLU A 97 22.12 27.44 -6.69
CA GLU A 97 23.38 27.22 -7.43
C GLU A 97 24.56 28.06 -6.92
N SER A 98 24.27 29.25 -6.37
CA SER A 98 25.29 30.16 -5.82
C SER A 98 25.58 29.93 -4.33
N ASN A 99 24.84 29.04 -3.67
CA ASN A 99 24.94 28.77 -2.23
C ASN A 99 25.62 27.41 -2.00
N LEU A 100 26.87 27.27 -2.45
CA LEU A 100 27.62 26.00 -2.46
C LEU A 100 27.82 25.34 -1.08
N TYR A 101 27.69 26.12 0.00
CA TYR A 101 27.85 25.66 1.38
C TYR A 101 26.52 25.39 2.08
N LEU A 102 25.39 25.55 1.38
CA LEU A 102 24.07 25.34 1.95
C LEU A 102 23.93 23.86 2.34
N ASP A 103 23.74 23.65 3.64
CA ASP A 103 23.68 22.34 4.30
C ASP A 103 22.37 22.16 5.08
N ARG A 104 21.66 23.26 5.36
CA ARG A 104 20.46 23.23 6.21
C ARG A 104 19.36 24.10 5.63
N LEU A 105 18.23 23.48 5.38
CA LEU A 105 17.03 24.16 4.92
C LEU A 105 15.83 23.61 5.68
N ASP A 106 15.20 24.45 6.50
CA ASP A 106 13.99 24.07 7.22
C ASP A 106 12.76 24.70 6.56
N LEU A 107 11.89 23.83 6.05
CA LEU A 107 10.73 24.13 5.21
C LEU A 107 9.41 23.80 5.89
N SER A 108 9.46 23.36 7.15
CA SER A 108 8.30 22.87 7.91
C SER A 108 7.20 23.93 8.02
N ASP A 109 5.97 23.51 8.32
CA ASP A 109 4.85 24.44 8.58
C ASP A 109 4.62 25.47 7.46
N ASN A 110 4.49 24.98 6.23
CA ASN A 110 4.17 25.77 5.05
C ASN A 110 3.01 25.10 4.30
N MET A 111 2.40 25.80 3.35
CA MET A 111 1.18 25.36 2.65
C MET A 111 1.49 24.59 1.37
N TRP A 112 2.44 23.65 1.41
CA TRP A 112 2.98 22.97 0.23
C TRP A 112 1.92 22.24 -0.59
N ARG A 113 1.88 22.51 -1.90
CA ARG A 113 1.13 21.74 -2.91
C ARG A 113 2.02 20.60 -3.41
N CYS A 114 1.61 19.38 -3.12
CA CYS A 114 2.27 18.16 -3.54
C CYS A 114 1.77 17.71 -4.90
N ASP A 115 2.41 18.24 -5.94
CA ASP A 115 2.20 17.80 -7.32
C ASP A 115 3.24 16.73 -7.67
N CYS A 116 2.94 15.49 -7.32
CA CYS A 116 3.89 14.38 -7.46
C CYS A 116 4.30 14.08 -8.91
N THR A 117 3.57 14.62 -9.90
CA THR A 117 3.88 14.49 -11.32
C THR A 117 4.89 15.52 -11.83
N ASP A 118 5.22 16.53 -11.01
CA ASP A 118 6.25 17.50 -11.32
C ASP A 118 7.64 16.91 -11.03
N ASP A 119 8.46 16.76 -12.07
CA ASP A 119 9.83 16.28 -11.97
C ASP A 119 10.68 17.12 -11.00
N ASN A 120 10.40 18.42 -10.89
CA ASN A 120 11.11 19.32 -9.98
C ASN A 120 10.81 18.99 -8.51
N MET A 121 9.64 18.42 -8.20
CA MET A 121 9.28 18.09 -6.83
C MET A 121 10.15 16.96 -6.30
N PHE A 122 10.40 15.93 -7.11
CA PHE A 122 11.30 14.84 -6.72
C PHE A 122 12.76 15.32 -6.61
N ASP A 123 13.24 16.09 -7.59
CA ASP A 123 14.60 16.68 -7.55
C ASP A 123 14.83 17.55 -6.31
N PHE A 124 13.83 18.36 -5.95
CA PHE A 124 13.89 19.19 -4.75
C PHE A 124 13.75 18.39 -3.46
N TYR A 125 12.86 17.39 -3.42
CA TYR A 125 12.77 16.47 -2.29
C TYR A 125 14.10 15.76 -2.04
N GLU A 126 14.75 15.27 -3.10
CA GLU A 126 16.07 14.66 -3.01
C GLU A 126 17.11 15.66 -2.47
N PHE A 127 17.10 16.89 -2.98
CA PHE A 127 18.01 17.95 -2.55
C PHE A 127 17.93 18.26 -1.05
N VAL A 128 16.74 18.21 -0.45
CA VAL A 128 16.52 18.54 0.97
C VAL A 128 16.56 17.34 1.92
N THR A 129 16.49 16.10 1.41
CA THR A 129 16.45 14.88 2.23
C THR A 129 17.69 14.00 2.13
N LEU A 130 18.48 14.11 1.05
CA LEU A 130 19.74 13.40 0.92
C LEU A 130 20.91 14.18 1.55
N GLU A 131 21.97 13.45 1.88
CA GLU A 131 23.21 14.02 2.39
C GLU A 131 23.84 14.95 1.33
N PRO A 132 24.40 16.11 1.73
CA PRO A 132 24.69 16.55 3.10
C PRO A 132 23.50 17.19 3.84
N ASN A 133 22.44 17.57 3.14
CA ASN A 133 21.26 18.29 3.68
C ASN A 133 20.31 17.44 4.55
N LYS A 134 20.71 16.20 4.88
CA LYS A 134 19.88 15.21 5.57
C LYS A 134 19.74 15.56 7.05
N LYS A 135 18.52 15.93 7.45
CA LYS A 135 18.11 15.97 8.85
C LYS A 135 16.85 15.14 9.08
N GLU A 136 16.70 14.59 10.29
CA GLU A 136 15.49 13.87 10.71
C GLU A 136 14.20 14.69 10.50
N GLU A 137 14.30 16.01 10.59
CA GLU A 137 13.18 16.94 10.42
C GLU A 137 12.79 17.15 8.94
N SER A 138 13.73 16.96 7.98
CA SER A 138 13.44 17.07 6.55
C SER A 138 12.46 16.02 6.04
N TYR A 139 12.25 14.93 6.80
CA TYR A 139 11.24 13.91 6.49
C TYR A 139 9.80 14.34 6.85
N ASN A 140 9.64 15.44 7.58
CA ASN A 140 8.34 15.92 8.07
C ASN A 140 7.75 17.03 7.17
N LEU A 141 8.10 17.07 5.89
CA LEU A 141 7.46 17.98 4.95
C LEU A 141 6.05 17.47 4.66
N ILE A 142 5.05 18.24 5.07
CA ILE A 142 3.64 17.88 4.98
C ILE A 142 3.01 18.54 3.76
N CYS A 143 2.10 17.81 3.11
CA CYS A 143 1.26 18.29 2.02
C CYS A 143 0.02 19.02 2.57
N ASN A 144 -0.26 20.21 2.04
CA ASN A 144 -1.49 20.97 2.31
C ASN A 144 -2.45 21.02 1.12
N SER A 145 -2.01 20.59 -0.06
CA SER A 145 -2.88 20.29 -1.19
C SER A 145 -2.21 19.29 -2.14
N PRO A 146 -2.94 18.62 -3.03
CA PRO A 146 -4.40 18.59 -3.16
C PRO A 146 -5.11 17.87 -1.99
N ILE A 147 -6.45 17.96 -1.94
CA ILE A 147 -7.25 17.51 -0.78
C ILE A 147 -7.06 16.04 -0.38
N ASN A 148 -6.72 15.19 -1.36
CA ASN A 148 -6.52 13.75 -1.17
C ASN A 148 -5.22 13.38 -0.43
N VAL A 149 -4.28 14.32 -0.27
CA VAL A 149 -2.98 14.08 0.39
C VAL A 149 -2.73 15.05 1.54
N ILE A 150 -3.74 15.80 1.98
CA ILE A 150 -3.58 16.74 3.09
C ILE A 150 -3.13 16.00 4.35
N GLY A 151 -2.10 16.52 5.01
CA GLY A 151 -1.56 15.98 6.25
C GLY A 151 -0.59 14.81 6.07
N GLN A 152 -0.46 14.27 4.85
CA GLN A 152 0.56 13.26 4.54
C GLN A 152 1.92 13.93 4.34
N THR A 153 2.99 13.18 4.62
CA THR A 153 4.33 13.62 4.23
C THR A 153 4.49 13.62 2.71
N TRP A 154 5.44 14.39 2.18
CA TRP A 154 5.72 14.40 0.74
C TRP A 154 6.05 13.00 0.22
N LEU A 155 6.83 12.23 0.98
CA LEU A 155 7.20 10.86 0.61
C LEU A 155 5.98 9.95 0.55
N GLU A 156 5.11 9.98 1.56
CA GLU A 156 3.88 9.16 1.57
C GLU A 156 2.95 9.54 0.42
N ALA A 157 2.71 10.85 0.24
CA ALA A 157 1.82 11.38 -0.79
C ALA A 157 2.28 11.00 -2.20
N CYS A 158 3.59 11.02 -2.44
CA CYS A 158 4.19 10.81 -3.76
C CYS A 158 4.82 9.43 -3.98
N TYR A 159 4.78 8.54 -2.97
CA TYR A 159 5.46 7.26 -2.97
C TYR A 159 5.26 6.45 -4.26
N PHE A 160 4.00 6.21 -4.64
CA PHE A 160 3.67 5.40 -5.82
C PHE A 160 4.01 6.08 -7.15
N THR A 161 4.13 7.40 -7.17
CA THR A 161 4.50 8.16 -8.37
C THR A 161 6.01 8.14 -8.56
N TRP A 162 6.77 8.31 -7.47
CA TRP A 162 8.23 8.30 -7.50
C TRP A 162 8.82 6.89 -7.60
N ASN A 163 8.12 5.87 -7.09
CA ASN A 163 8.49 4.45 -7.19
C ASN A 163 7.45 3.61 -7.98
N PRO A 164 7.36 3.77 -9.31
CA PRO A 164 6.32 3.10 -10.12
C PRO A 164 6.50 1.58 -10.25
N THR A 165 7.71 1.05 -10.07
CA THR A 165 8.03 -0.39 -10.20
C THR A 165 7.31 -1.27 -9.17
N GLU A 166 6.92 -0.72 -8.03
CA GLU A 166 6.20 -1.43 -6.99
C GLU A 166 4.69 -1.58 -7.29
N LYS A 167 4.16 -0.75 -8.19
CA LYS A 167 2.75 -0.79 -8.59
C LYS A 167 2.46 -1.96 -9.54
N ALA A 168 3.45 -2.37 -10.34
CA ALA A 168 3.31 -3.42 -11.34
C ALA A 168 3.31 -4.84 -10.72
N SER A 169 4.06 -5.06 -9.64
CA SER A 169 4.19 -6.41 -9.04
C SER A 169 2.89 -6.93 -8.42
N ASN A 170 2.08 -6.05 -7.82
CA ASN A 170 0.86 -6.46 -7.11
C ASN A 170 -0.30 -6.86 -8.05
N VAL A 171 -0.43 -6.23 -9.21
CA VAL A 171 -1.49 -6.59 -10.18
C VAL A 171 -1.20 -7.93 -10.86
N ASP A 172 0.06 -8.20 -11.19
CA ASP A 172 0.46 -9.48 -11.78
C ASP A 172 0.30 -10.63 -10.77
N GLY A 173 0.61 -10.40 -9.50
CA GLY A 173 0.42 -11.37 -8.42
C GLY A 173 -1.05 -11.73 -8.19
N LEU A 174 -1.95 -10.74 -8.17
CA LEU A 174 -3.39 -10.96 -8.01
C LEU A 174 -3.99 -11.74 -9.20
N LEU A 175 -3.60 -11.38 -10.42
CA LEU A 175 -4.04 -12.09 -11.63
C LEU A 175 -3.57 -13.55 -11.63
N TRP A 176 -2.31 -13.79 -11.28
CA TRP A 176 -1.79 -15.16 -11.13
C TRP A 176 -2.53 -15.96 -10.06
N PHE A 177 -2.84 -15.36 -8.91
CA PHE A 177 -3.60 -16.01 -7.84
C PHE A 177 -5.01 -16.41 -8.30
N ILE A 178 -5.71 -15.52 -9.02
CA ILE A 178 -7.04 -15.80 -9.59
C ILE A 178 -6.96 -16.97 -10.59
N VAL A 179 -5.95 -16.99 -11.46
CA VAL A 179 -5.74 -18.08 -12.43
C VAL A 179 -5.52 -19.42 -11.72
N VAL A 180 -4.68 -19.45 -10.69
CA VAL A 180 -4.42 -20.66 -9.89
C VAL A 180 -5.70 -21.17 -9.21
N MET A 181 -6.51 -20.27 -8.65
CA MET A 181 -7.79 -20.62 -8.04
C MET A 181 -8.78 -21.21 -9.06
N ILE A 182 -8.88 -20.62 -10.25
CA ILE A 182 -9.77 -21.12 -11.33
C ILE A 182 -9.31 -22.51 -11.80
N VAL A 183 -8.01 -22.70 -12.02
CA VAL A 183 -7.46 -24.01 -12.43
C VAL A 183 -7.69 -25.05 -11.34
N GLY A 184 -7.46 -24.70 -10.07
CA GLY A 184 -7.72 -25.57 -8.93
C GLY A 184 -9.19 -26.00 -8.84
N LEU A 185 -10.13 -25.06 -8.98
CA LEU A 185 -11.57 -25.35 -9.01
C LEU A 185 -11.93 -26.27 -10.19
N SER A 186 -11.36 -26.00 -11.37
CA SER A 186 -11.59 -26.80 -12.58
C SER A 186 -11.15 -28.25 -12.38
N LEU A 187 -9.96 -28.46 -11.82
CA LEU A 187 -9.43 -29.78 -11.49
C LEU A 187 -10.29 -30.48 -10.44
N CYS A 188 -10.74 -29.78 -9.39
CA CYS A 188 -11.65 -30.33 -8.39
C CYS A 188 -12.96 -30.80 -9.01
N ILE A 189 -13.56 -30.01 -9.91
CA ILE A 189 -14.80 -30.37 -10.62
C ILE A 189 -14.59 -31.63 -11.47
N VAL A 190 -13.48 -31.72 -12.21
CA VAL A 190 -13.14 -32.91 -13.01
C VAL A 190 -12.96 -34.14 -12.12
N LEU A 191 -12.24 -34.01 -11.01
CA LEU A 191 -12.02 -35.09 -10.04
C LEU A 191 -13.34 -35.57 -9.43
N VAL A 192 -14.18 -34.66 -8.93
CA VAL A 192 -15.49 -35.00 -8.35
C VAL A 192 -16.38 -35.69 -9.38
N ASN A 193 -16.42 -35.20 -10.61
CA ASN A 193 -17.18 -35.83 -11.68
C ASN A 193 -16.61 -37.21 -12.06
N GLY A 194 -15.29 -37.37 -12.05
CA GLY A 194 -14.61 -38.64 -12.27
C GLY A 194 -14.93 -39.66 -11.18
N ILE A 195 -14.83 -39.28 -9.91
CA ILE A 195 -15.20 -40.09 -8.75
C ILE A 195 -16.68 -40.46 -8.83
N ARG A 196 -17.57 -39.50 -9.11
CA ARG A 196 -19.01 -39.75 -9.24
C ARG A 196 -19.32 -40.75 -10.36
N ARG A 197 -18.66 -40.63 -11.53
CA ARG A 197 -18.78 -41.59 -12.63
C ARG A 197 -18.26 -42.98 -12.23
N SER A 198 -17.11 -43.05 -11.57
CA SER A 198 -16.52 -44.29 -11.08
C SER A 198 -17.43 -44.98 -10.06
N MET A 199 -17.94 -44.24 -9.08
CA MET A 199 -18.87 -44.73 -8.06
C MET A 199 -20.18 -45.22 -8.68
N LYS A 200 -20.75 -44.50 -9.66
CA LYS A 200 -21.94 -44.96 -10.40
C LYS A 200 -21.69 -46.29 -11.12
N ARG A 201 -20.55 -46.43 -11.80
CA ARG A 201 -20.17 -47.69 -12.47
C ARG A 201 -20.04 -48.84 -11.46
N ARG A 202 -19.35 -48.62 -10.34
CA ARG A 202 -19.21 -49.61 -9.26
C ARG A 202 -20.55 -50.00 -8.63
N LEU A 203 -21.43 -49.04 -8.40
CA LEU A 203 -22.76 -49.30 -7.85
C LEU A 203 -23.60 -50.13 -8.83
N ALA A 204 -23.56 -49.81 -10.12
CA ALA A 204 -24.25 -50.57 -11.16
C ALA A 204 -23.74 -52.02 -11.25
N THR A 205 -22.42 -52.25 -11.15
CA THR A 205 -21.86 -53.61 -11.14
C THR A 205 -22.31 -54.40 -9.91
N ILE A 206 -22.32 -53.76 -8.72
CA ILE A 206 -22.78 -54.42 -7.48
C ILE A 206 -24.28 -54.73 -7.53
N GLN A 207 -25.10 -53.84 -8.08
CA GLN A 207 -26.54 -54.06 -8.26
C GLN A 207 -26.81 -55.24 -9.21
N ALA A 208 -26.12 -55.29 -10.35
CA ALA A 208 -26.26 -56.38 -11.31
C ALA A 208 -25.85 -57.74 -10.71
N GLU A 209 -24.82 -57.78 -9.87
CA GLU A 209 -24.39 -59.01 -9.19
C GLU A 209 -25.41 -59.47 -8.14
N ARG A 210 -25.98 -58.54 -7.36
CA ARG A 210 -27.07 -58.87 -6.43
C ARG A 210 -28.32 -59.39 -7.13
N GLU A 211 -28.71 -58.79 -8.25
CA GLU A 211 -29.86 -59.25 -9.04
C GLU A 211 -29.65 -60.68 -9.54
N ARG A 212 -28.45 -61.01 -10.06
CA ARG A 212 -28.10 -62.38 -10.44
C ARG A 212 -28.18 -63.35 -9.27
N GLN A 213 -27.64 -63.01 -8.10
CA GLN A 213 -27.73 -63.86 -6.91
C GLN A 213 -29.17 -64.10 -6.45
N VAL A 214 -30.02 -63.06 -6.51
CA VAL A 214 -31.45 -63.18 -6.16
C VAL A 214 -32.17 -64.10 -7.16
N GLU A 215 -31.87 -63.97 -8.45
CA GLU A 215 -32.46 -64.81 -9.49
C GLU A 215 -32.03 -66.28 -9.36
N GLU A 216 -30.74 -66.55 -9.15
CA GLU A 216 -30.23 -67.91 -8.89
C GLU A 216 -30.85 -68.52 -7.62
N THR A 217 -30.98 -67.73 -6.55
CA THR A 217 -31.60 -68.18 -5.30
C THR A 217 -33.08 -68.51 -5.51
N ARG A 218 -33.80 -67.68 -6.28
CA ARG A 218 -35.20 -67.90 -6.64
C ARG A 218 -35.40 -69.17 -7.44
N ASP A 219 -34.52 -69.46 -8.41
CA ASP A 219 -34.60 -70.68 -9.21
C ASP A 219 -34.26 -71.95 -8.42
N ARG A 220 -33.30 -71.89 -7.50
CA ARG A 220 -33.05 -72.99 -6.53
C ARG A 220 -34.28 -73.26 -5.67
N LEU A 221 -34.93 -72.23 -5.13
CA LEU A 221 -36.16 -72.35 -4.35
C LEU A 221 -37.30 -72.98 -5.17
N ARG A 222 -37.46 -72.60 -6.45
CA ARG A 222 -38.44 -73.22 -7.36
C ARG A 222 -38.17 -74.71 -7.55
N GLN A 223 -36.92 -75.10 -7.79
CA GLN A 223 -36.55 -76.51 -7.95
C GLN A 223 -36.79 -77.33 -6.68
N LEU A 224 -36.44 -76.79 -5.51
CA LEU A 224 -36.69 -77.44 -4.22
C LEU A 224 -38.19 -77.62 -3.96
N ARG A 225 -39.02 -76.60 -4.28
CA ARG A 225 -40.47 -76.68 -4.14
C ARG A 225 -41.06 -77.77 -5.02
N ILE A 226 -40.66 -77.86 -6.30
CA ILE A 226 -41.12 -78.90 -7.23
C ILE A 226 -40.75 -80.30 -6.70
N ARG A 227 -39.52 -80.49 -6.20
CA ARG A 227 -39.11 -81.76 -5.59
C ARG A 227 -39.95 -82.11 -4.36
N ALA A 228 -40.18 -81.16 -3.47
CA ALA A 228 -41.00 -81.39 -2.27
C ALA A 228 -42.46 -81.71 -2.61
N GLU A 229 -43.05 -81.04 -3.61
CA GLU A 229 -44.40 -81.37 -4.11
C GLU A 229 -44.45 -82.78 -4.71
N GLN A 230 -43.41 -83.21 -5.43
CA GLN A 230 -43.33 -84.55 -6.03
C GLN A 230 -43.09 -85.65 -4.97
N GLU A 231 -42.27 -85.39 -3.96
CA GLU A 231 -42.11 -86.28 -2.80
C GLU A 231 -43.41 -86.39 -1.98
N ALA A 232 -44.12 -85.29 -1.77
CA ALA A 232 -45.42 -85.29 -1.09
C ALA A 232 -46.46 -86.12 -1.85
N LEU A 233 -46.51 -86.03 -3.19
CA LEU A 233 -47.40 -86.82 -4.05
C LEU A 233 -47.05 -88.32 -4.07
N CYS A 234 -45.78 -88.66 -3.88
CA CYS A 234 -45.32 -90.05 -3.79
C CYS A 234 -45.59 -90.65 -2.40
N ASN A 235 -45.57 -89.82 -1.36
CA ASN A 235 -45.78 -90.21 0.03
C ASN A 235 -47.22 -89.98 0.52
N THR A 236 -48.18 -89.63 -0.36
CA THR A 236 -49.60 -89.60 0.03
C THR A 236 -50.07 -91.01 0.39
N PRO A 237 -50.61 -91.25 1.59
CA PRO A 237 -51.16 -92.54 1.96
C PRO A 237 -52.29 -92.94 1.00
N ASP A 238 -52.33 -94.21 0.58
CA ASP A 238 -53.45 -94.77 -0.19
C ASP A 238 -54.75 -94.58 0.62
N PRO A 239 -55.84 -94.05 0.04
CA PRO A 239 -57.14 -93.93 0.70
C PRO A 239 -57.65 -95.23 1.36
N ARG A 240 -57.09 -96.40 0.99
CA ARG A 240 -57.41 -97.71 1.57
C ARG A 240 -56.70 -98.01 2.89
N ASP A 241 -55.64 -97.28 3.25
CA ASP A 241 -54.91 -97.44 4.51
C ASP A 241 -55.46 -96.57 5.66
N LEU A 242 -56.47 -95.74 5.38
CA LEU A 242 -57.21 -94.92 6.36
C LEU A 242 -58.34 -95.70 7.05
N ILE A 243 -58.17 -97.01 7.28
CA ILE A 243 -59.11 -97.80 8.08
C ILE A 243 -58.77 -97.58 9.56
N ALA A 244 -59.64 -96.88 10.28
CA ALA A 244 -59.59 -96.78 11.73
C ALA A 244 -59.70 -98.19 12.34
N PRO A 245 -58.86 -98.57 13.31
CA PRO A 245 -58.96 -99.87 13.96
C PRO A 245 -60.32 -99.99 14.69
N PRO A 246 -61.06 -101.10 14.52
CA PRO A 246 -62.36 -101.26 15.14
C PRO A 246 -62.25 -101.43 16.66
N SER A 247 -63.17 -100.76 17.35
CA SER A 247 -63.44 -100.80 18.80
C SER A 247 -63.79 -102.21 19.26
N TYR A 248 -63.23 -102.62 20.40
CA TYR A 248 -63.59 -103.85 21.11
C TYR A 248 -64.96 -103.70 21.79
N ASP A 249 -65.83 -104.70 21.63
CA ASP A 249 -66.91 -105.03 22.56
C ASP A 249 -66.93 -106.57 22.72
N GLU A 250 -66.84 -106.99 23.99
CA GLU A 250 -67.09 -108.30 24.66
C GLU A 250 -66.59 -109.62 24.03
#